data_AF-A0A7C2G7Z7-F1
#
_entry.id   AF-A0A7C2G7Z7-F1
#
_cell.length_a   1.000
_cell.length_b   1.000
_cell.length_c   1.000
_cell.angle_alpha   90.00
_cell.angle_beta   90.00
_cell.angle_gamma   90.00
#
_symmetry.space_group_name_H-M   'P 1'
#
loop_
_entity.id
_entity.type
_entity.pdbx_description
1 polymer ?
#
loop_
_entity_poly.entity_id
_entity_poly.type
_entity_poly.pdbx_seq_one_letter_code
_entity_poly.pdbx_strand_id
1 'polypeptide(L)'
;MKREFMVERNGRTFVLYAGLLDEAHRQGLKSITTQLLQIPGPDNGYTAICQAVVETSKGVFSGIGDASPENVPPQMRMHLIRTAETRAKARALRDAVNVGVAALEE
;
A
#
# COMPACT_ATOMS: atom_id res chain seq x y z
N MET A 1 2.89 8.84 14.45
CA MET A 1 1.70 7.99 14.30
C MET A 1 0.81 8.08 15.53
N LYS A 2 -0.49 8.38 15.37
CA LYS A 2 -1.46 8.35 16.48
C LYS A 2 -1.87 6.90 16.81
N ARG A 3 -2.15 6.59 18.08
CA ARG A 3 -2.54 5.23 18.52
C ARG A 3 -3.86 4.75 17.89
N GLU A 4 -4.77 5.66 17.55
CA GLU A 4 -6.06 5.37 16.90
C GLU A 4 -5.92 4.72 15.52
N PHE A 5 -4.76 4.85 14.88
CA PHE A 5 -4.47 4.21 13.60
C PHE A 5 -3.78 2.84 13.74
N MET A 6 -3.50 2.38 14.96
CA MET A 6 -2.93 1.06 15.21
C MET A 6 -4.05 0.08 15.54
N VAL A 7 -4.03 -1.08 14.89
CA VAL A 7 -5.03 -2.14 15.07
C VAL A 7 -4.34 -3.46 15.36
N GLU A 8 -4.86 -4.23 16.30
CA GLU A 8 -4.41 -5.61 16.54
C GLU A 8 -5.31 -6.61 15.83
N ARG A 9 -4.70 -7.54 15.10
CA ARG A 9 -5.41 -8.64 14.42
C ARG A 9 -4.57 -9.91 14.52
N ASN A 10 -5.17 -10.98 15.05
CA ASN A 10 -4.52 -12.28 15.23
C ASN A 10 -3.15 -12.19 15.96
N GLY A 11 -3.07 -11.36 17.00
CA GLY A 11 -1.83 -11.18 17.78
C GLY A 11 -0.72 -10.40 17.08
N ARG A 12 -1.02 -9.75 15.94
CA ARG A 12 -0.09 -8.87 15.22
C ARG A 12 -0.65 -7.45 15.16
N THR A 13 0.23 -6.46 15.25
CA THR A 13 -0.12 -5.05 15.11
C THR A 13 0.01 -4.61 13.66
N PHE A 14 -1.00 -3.89 13.18
CA PHE A 14 -1.06 -3.28 11.86
C PHE A 14 -1.33 -1.79 12.00
N VAL A 15 -0.93 -1.02 10.99
CA VAL A 15 -1.33 0.39 10.85
C VAL A 15 -2.45 0.50 9.83
N LEU A 16 -3.40 1.41 10.02
CA LEU A 16 -4.37 1.74 8.98
C LEU A 16 -3.70 2.59 7.91
N TYR A 17 -4.07 2.38 6.64
CA TYR A 17 -3.61 3.22 5.54
C TYR A 17 -3.85 4.70 5.80
N ALA A 18 -4.99 5.05 6.40
CA ALA A 18 -5.32 6.42 6.80
C ALA A 18 -4.26 7.04 7.73
N GLY A 19 -3.69 6.25 8.64
CA GLY A 19 -2.64 6.72 9.54
C GLY A 19 -1.31 6.98 8.85
N LEU A 20 -0.96 6.16 7.86
CA LEU A 20 0.21 6.38 7.02
C LEU A 20 0.07 7.67 6.20
N LEU A 21 -1.09 7.89 5.60
CA LEU A 21 -1.35 9.09 4.80
C LEU A 21 -1.37 10.36 5.65
N ASP A 22 -2.02 10.32 6.82
CA ASP A 22 -2.04 11.44 7.78
C ASP A 22 -0.63 11.79 8.26
N GLU A 23 0.17 10.79 8.62
CA GLU A 23 1.56 11.00 9.03
C GLU A 23 2.41 11.55 7.89
N ALA A 24 2.22 11.08 6.65
CA ALA A 24 2.93 11.60 5.49
C ALA A 24 2.61 13.09 5.24
N HIS A 25 1.33 13.49 5.32
CA HIS A 25 0.95 14.91 5.25
C HIS A 25 1.64 15.75 6.33
N ARG A 26 1.66 15.26 7.58
CA ARG A 26 2.36 15.94 8.68
C ARG A 26 3.86 16.05 8.48
N GLN A 27 4.46 15.16 7.68
CA GLN A 27 5.88 15.16 7.33
C GLN A 27 6.18 15.83 5.97
N GLY A 28 5.23 16.60 5.43
CA GLY A 28 5.43 17.36 4.20
C GLY A 28 5.38 16.50 2.95
N LEU A 29 4.39 15.60 2.85
CA LEU A 29 4.04 14.94 1.61
C LEU A 29 3.80 15.99 0.50
N LYS A 30 4.43 15.78 -0.65
CA LYS A 30 4.30 16.63 -1.83
C LYS A 30 3.46 15.98 -2.92
N SER A 31 3.69 14.69 -3.17
CA SER A 31 3.01 13.96 -4.23
C SER A 31 2.96 12.46 -3.95
N ILE A 32 1.94 11.81 -4.52
CA ILE A 32 1.87 10.35 -4.67
C ILE A 32 1.49 10.09 -6.12
N THR A 33 2.28 9.30 -6.82
CA THR A 33 1.99 8.86 -8.18
C THR A 33 1.99 7.34 -8.26
N THR A 34 1.13 6.77 -9.08
CA THR A 34 1.04 5.32 -9.29
C THR A 34 1.14 4.97 -10.76
N GLN A 35 1.70 3.79 -11.03
CA GLN A 35 1.78 3.21 -12.37
C GLN A 35 1.35 1.74 -12.32
N LEU A 36 0.41 1.37 -13.18
CA LEU A 36 0.07 -0.03 -13.43
C LEU A 36 1.16 -0.64 -14.31
N LEU A 37 1.96 -1.55 -13.74
CA LEU A 37 3.06 -2.22 -14.42
C LEU A 37 2.59 -3.51 -15.12
N GLN A 38 1.58 -4.17 -14.57
CA GLN A 38 1.00 -5.39 -15.14
C GLN A 38 -0.51 -5.37 -15.04
N ILE A 39 -1.19 -5.49 -16.18
CA ILE A 39 -2.64 -5.67 -16.28
C ILE A 39 -2.95 -7.16 -16.01
N PRO A 40 -3.90 -7.48 -15.13
CA PRO A 40 -4.25 -8.88 -14.85
C PRO A 40 -4.92 -9.53 -16.07
N GLY A 41 -4.45 -10.72 -16.46
CA GLY A 41 -5.02 -11.51 -17.55
C GLY A 41 -4.67 -13.00 -17.47
N PRO A 42 -5.23 -13.85 -18.36
CA PRO A 42 -5.01 -15.29 -18.33
C PRO A 42 -3.53 -15.68 -18.36
N ASP A 43 -2.72 -14.98 -19.16
CA ASP A 43 -1.31 -15.29 -19.39
C ASP A 43 -0.40 -15.01 -18.18
N ASN A 44 -0.90 -14.28 -17.17
CA ASN A 44 -0.15 -13.94 -15.95
C ASN A 44 -0.85 -14.36 -14.66
N GLY A 45 -1.76 -15.34 -14.74
CA GLY A 45 -2.51 -15.82 -13.58
C GLY A 45 -3.42 -14.76 -12.98
N TYR A 46 -3.88 -13.80 -13.79
CA TYR A 46 -4.63 -12.61 -13.37
C TYR A 46 -3.89 -11.76 -12.34
N THR A 47 -2.55 -11.72 -12.38
CA THR A 47 -1.77 -10.92 -11.44
C THR A 47 -1.72 -9.46 -11.91
N ALA A 48 -2.16 -8.53 -11.06
CA ALA A 48 -1.94 -7.10 -11.22
C ALA A 48 -0.68 -6.66 -10.46
N ILE A 49 0.13 -5.78 -11.04
CA ILE A 49 1.30 -5.18 -10.38
C ILE A 49 1.22 -3.66 -10.53
N CYS A 50 1.31 -2.95 -9.41
CA CYS A 50 1.37 -1.50 -9.38
C CYS A 50 2.65 -1.04 -8.68
N GLN A 51 3.23 0.07 -9.16
CA GLN A 51 4.24 0.83 -8.45
C GLN A 51 3.62 2.11 -7.92
N ALA A 52 4.02 2.52 -6.72
CA ALA A 52 3.75 3.83 -6.17
C ALA A 52 5.07 4.55 -5.89
N VAL A 53 5.09 5.85 -6.12
CA VAL A 53 6.17 6.76 -5.75
C VAL A 53 5.58 7.85 -4.88
N VAL A 54 6.19 8.08 -3.72
CA VAL A 54 5.80 9.05 -2.71
C VAL A 54 6.94 10.04 -2.55
N GLU A 55 6.68 11.32 -2.85
CA GLU A 55 7.65 12.40 -2.62
C GLU A 55 7.26 13.16 -1.37
N THR A 56 8.23 13.35 -0.48
CA THR A 56 8.08 14.14 0.75
C THR A 56 9.18 15.21 0.84
N SER A 57 9.16 16.00 1.91
CA SER A 57 10.28 16.87 2.29
C SER A 57 11.59 16.11 2.59
N LYS A 58 11.51 14.83 2.97
CA LYS A 58 12.66 13.98 3.35
C LYS A 58 13.30 13.23 2.18
N GLY A 59 12.59 13.11 1.06
CA GLY A 59 13.06 12.37 -0.10
C GLY A 59 11.93 11.69 -0.87
N VAL A 60 12.33 10.84 -1.82
CA VAL A 60 11.46 10.05 -2.67
C VAL A 60 11.51 8.60 -2.23
N PHE A 61 10.35 8.01 -2.02
CA PHE A 61 10.17 6.63 -1.60
C PHE A 61 9.30 5.91 -2.62
N SER A 62 9.52 4.61 -2.79
CA SER A 62 8.76 3.83 -3.77
C SER A 62 8.38 2.46 -3.21
N GLY A 63 7.25 1.94 -3.67
CA GLY A 63 6.77 0.61 -3.29
C GLY A 63 6.12 -0.08 -4.48
N ILE A 64 6.29 -1.40 -4.56
CA ILE A 64 5.57 -2.26 -5.50
C ILE A 64 4.51 -3.02 -4.72
N GLY A 65 3.31 -3.13 -5.28
CA GLY A 65 2.24 -3.96 -4.77
C GLY A 65 1.71 -4.87 -5.87
N ASP A 66 1.45 -6.11 -5.53
CA ASP A 66 0.87 -7.11 -6.43
C ASP A 66 -0.49 -7.58 -5.88
N ALA A 67 -1.36 -8.07 -6.76
CA ALA A 67 -2.61 -8.72 -6.36
C ALA A 67 -3.03 -9.75 -7.40
N SER A 68 -3.31 -10.97 -6.96
CA SER A 68 -3.82 -12.07 -7.79
C SER A 68 -4.93 -12.82 -7.05
N PRO A 69 -5.75 -13.63 -7.75
CA PRO A 69 -6.75 -14.46 -7.10
C PRO A 69 -6.21 -15.41 -6.02
N GLU A 70 -4.91 -15.69 -6.05
CA GLU A 70 -4.20 -16.57 -5.11
C GLU A 70 -3.80 -15.87 -3.81
N ASN A 71 -3.62 -14.54 -3.82
CA ASN A 71 -3.09 -13.78 -2.68
C ASN A 71 -4.02 -12.68 -2.16
N VAL A 72 -5.26 -12.64 -2.67
CA VAL A 72 -6.32 -11.78 -2.13
C VAL A 72 -7.49 -12.62 -1.62
N PRO A 73 -8.24 -12.14 -0.62
CA PRO A 73 -9.47 -12.79 -0.18
C PRO A 73 -10.49 -12.91 -1.34
N PRO A 74 -11.38 -13.92 -1.32
CA PRO A 74 -12.38 -14.11 -2.38
C PRO A 74 -13.19 -12.85 -2.73
N GLN A 75 -13.49 -12.02 -1.73
CA GLN A 75 -14.27 -10.77 -1.88
C GLN A 75 -13.50 -9.68 -2.66
N MET A 76 -12.18 -9.79 -2.76
CA MET A 76 -11.30 -8.80 -3.41
C MET A 76 -10.87 -9.22 -4.82
N ARG A 77 -11.24 -10.41 -5.29
CA ARG A 77 -10.82 -10.94 -6.61
C ARG A 77 -11.29 -10.09 -7.80
N MET A 78 -12.36 -9.31 -7.64
CA MET A 78 -12.85 -8.36 -8.64
C MET A 78 -12.16 -6.98 -8.58
N HIS A 79 -11.19 -6.79 -7.68
CA HIS A 79 -10.57 -5.51 -7.37
C HIS A 79 -9.04 -5.57 -7.40
N LEU A 80 -8.45 -6.49 -8.16
CA LEU A 80 -7.00 -6.76 -8.16
C LEU A 80 -6.14 -5.52 -8.38
N ILE A 81 -6.46 -4.70 -9.39
CA ILE A 81 -5.71 -3.44 -9.63
C ILE A 81 -5.79 -2.50 -8.43
N ARG A 82 -6.97 -2.37 -7.79
CA ARG A 82 -7.18 -1.50 -6.62
C ARG A 82 -6.40 -2.01 -5.41
N THR A 83 -6.35 -3.33 -5.21
CA THR A 83 -5.59 -3.97 -4.13
C THR A 83 -4.08 -3.82 -4.37
N ALA A 84 -3.60 -4.09 -5.58
CA ALA A 84 -2.19 -3.90 -5.96
C ALA A 84 -1.74 -2.44 -5.76
N GLU A 85 -2.56 -1.47 -6.18
CA GLU A 85 -2.27 -0.05 -5.99
C GLU A 85 -2.24 0.34 -4.50
N THR A 86 -3.19 -0.17 -3.70
CA THR A 86 -3.24 0.10 -2.26
C THR A 86 -1.99 -0.45 -1.55
N ARG A 87 -1.60 -1.69 -1.86
CA ARG A 87 -0.35 -2.32 -1.38
C ARG A 87 0.88 -1.49 -1.73
N ALA A 88 0.97 -1.04 -2.99
CA ALA A 88 2.09 -0.24 -3.47
C ALA A 88 2.21 1.08 -2.69
N LYS A 89 1.09 1.81 -2.55
CA LYS A 89 1.04 3.07 -1.79
C LYS A 89 1.36 2.85 -0.31
N ALA A 90 0.80 1.82 0.31
CA ALA A 90 1.05 1.50 1.71
C ALA A 90 2.54 1.24 1.99
N ARG A 91 3.21 0.46 1.14
CA ARG A 91 4.65 0.19 1.24
C ARG A 91 5.48 1.46 1.10
N ALA A 92 5.23 2.26 0.06
CA ALA A 92 5.95 3.51 -0.16
C ALA A 92 5.75 4.51 1.00
N LEU A 93 4.52 4.63 1.52
CA LEU A 93 4.21 5.51 2.65
C LEU A 93 4.85 5.03 3.94
N ARG A 94 4.84 3.72 4.23
CA ARG A 94 5.51 3.13 5.41
C ARG A 94 6.98 3.50 5.46
N ASP A 95 7.68 3.37 4.33
CA ASP A 95 9.10 3.73 4.24
C ASP A 95 9.28 5.25 4.40
N ALA A 96 8.40 6.05 3.77
CA ALA A 96 8.44 7.51 3.87
C ALA A 96 8.23 8.04 5.30
N VAL A 97 7.37 7.39 6.09
CA VAL A 97 7.04 7.81 7.47
C VAL A 97 7.76 7.01 8.56
N ASN A 98 8.67 6.10 8.18
CA ASN A 98 9.43 5.23 9.07
C ASN A 98 8.54 4.35 9.99
N VAL A 99 7.63 3.59 9.38
CA VAL A 99 6.72 2.66 10.07
C VAL A 99 7.00 1.22 9.65
N GLY A 100 7.50 0.42 10.61
CA GLY A 100 7.92 -0.97 10.36
C GLY A 100 6.80 -2.02 10.35
N VAL A 101 5.58 -1.68 10.78
CA VAL A 101 4.43 -2.60 10.73
C VAL A 101 3.70 -2.49 9.40
N ALA A 102 3.12 -3.59 8.92
CA ALA A 102 2.34 -3.61 7.69
C ALA A 102 1.05 -2.78 7.81
N ALA A 103 0.59 -2.25 6.68
CA ALA A 103 -0.75 -1.67 6.66
C ALA A 103 -1.80 -2.80 6.70
N LEU A 104 -2.94 -2.57 7.33
CA LEU A 104 -4.00 -3.58 7.38
C LEU A 104 -4.59 -3.86 5.99
N GLU A 105 -4.59 -2.83 5.13
CA GLU A 105 -5.05 -2.86 3.74
C GLU A 105 -3.98 -3.33 2.75
N GLU A 106 -2.77 -3.64 3.23
CA GLU A 106 -1.68 -4.29 2.47
C GLU A 106 -1.89 -5.81 2.39
#